data_AF-A0A6H9KXD5-F1
#
_entry.id   AF-A0A6H9KXD5-F1
#
_cell.length_a   1.000
_cell.length_b   1.000
_cell.length_c   1.000
_cell.angle_alpha   90.00
_cell.angle_beta   90.00
_cell.angle_gamma   90.00
#
_symmetry.space_group_name_H-M   'P 1'
#
loop_
_entity.id
_entity.type
_entity.pdbx_description
1 polymer ?
#
loop_
_entity_poly.entity_id
_entity_poly.type
_entity_poly.pdbx_seq_one_letter_code
_entity_poly.pdbx_strand_id
1 'polypeptide(L)'
;MPENFLFYIVFLSQIILISFYYPRQILSRIAYVLRTFPASKYPKLYPKQVAFYEIGQSIYRVVNHLILALGFIVLIAIASWDSGSSGKVSEAIPVAYFFVQMIPLFIMEFSGFAYFKLMRKADMRTKRKADLLPRRLFDFISPLVFVAAVIMFLSCIGFFYSLHQFKIDWSNDTFTILLTQLATNLLFAGIIYWNLYGKKIDPYQDGNDRLKQVEVTIKSLFFMSIASSLFLMIFEAIDEFNLDYFEPALMSGYFQFILFIGLGSMLRNQRIEDMNFDVYKEDAATI
;
A
#
# COMPACT_ATOMS: atom_id res chain seq x y z
N MET A 1 -34.46 3.72 -9.59
CA MET A 1 -33.23 2.95 -9.92
C MET A 1 -32.51 2.75 -8.60
N PRO A 2 -31.88 1.58 -8.30
CA PRO A 2 -31.29 1.43 -6.98
C PRO A 2 -30.21 2.50 -6.86
N GLU A 3 -30.41 3.44 -5.92
CA GLU A 3 -29.52 4.59 -5.67
C GLU A 3 -28.07 4.11 -5.43
N ASN A 4 -27.93 2.83 -5.04
CA ASN A 4 -26.70 2.12 -4.74
C ASN A 4 -26.03 1.42 -5.96
N PHE A 5 -26.51 1.61 -7.20
CA PHE A 5 -25.95 0.94 -8.37
C PHE A 5 -24.45 1.19 -8.55
N LEU A 6 -24.01 2.44 -8.34
CA LEU A 6 -22.59 2.80 -8.44
C LEU A 6 -21.77 2.07 -7.36
N PHE A 7 -22.29 1.99 -6.13
CA PHE A 7 -21.63 1.24 -5.07
C PHE A 7 -21.42 -0.22 -5.45
N TYR A 8 -22.43 -0.91 -6.00
CA TYR A 8 -22.28 -2.32 -6.39
C TYR A 8 -21.18 -2.54 -7.41
N ILE A 9 -21.07 -1.67 -8.43
CA ILE A 9 -20.01 -1.77 -9.44
C ILE A 9 -18.64 -1.53 -8.81
N VAL A 10 -18.51 -0.43 -8.05
CA VAL A 10 -17.21 -0.03 -7.48
C VAL A 10 -16.75 -1.02 -6.43
N PHE A 11 -17.66 -1.54 -5.60
CA PHE A 11 -17.38 -2.55 -4.58
C PHE A 11 -17.06 -3.91 -5.19
N LEU A 12 -17.75 -4.34 -6.25
CA LEU A 12 -17.37 -5.52 -7.02
C LEU A 12 -15.97 -5.39 -7.61
N SER A 13 -15.63 -4.21 -8.15
CA SER A 13 -14.26 -3.92 -8.60
C SER A 13 -13.27 -4.00 -7.45
N GLN A 14 -13.57 -3.46 -6.26
CA GLN A 14 -12.73 -3.56 -5.06
C GLN A 14 -12.48 -5.03 -4.68
N ILE A 15 -13.52 -5.85 -4.66
CA ILE A 15 -13.43 -7.29 -4.35
C ILE A 15 -12.47 -7.98 -5.32
N ILE A 16 -12.65 -7.80 -6.63
CA ILE A 16 -11.84 -8.47 -7.66
C ILE A 16 -10.40 -7.94 -7.65
N LEU A 17 -10.23 -6.62 -7.61
CA LEU A 17 -8.93 -5.99 -7.77
C LEU A 17 -8.01 -6.29 -6.59
N ILE A 18 -8.52 -6.18 -5.36
CA ILE A 18 -7.70 -6.32 -4.16
C ILE A 18 -7.60 -7.79 -3.70
N SER A 19 -8.67 -8.57 -3.76
CA SER A 19 -8.67 -9.96 -3.25
C SER A 19 -8.22 -10.99 -4.29
N PHE A 20 -8.18 -10.65 -5.59
CA PHE A 20 -7.80 -11.60 -6.64
C PHE A 20 -6.66 -11.09 -7.53
N TYR A 21 -6.79 -9.92 -8.14
CA TYR A 21 -5.83 -9.42 -9.14
C TYR A 21 -4.43 -9.16 -8.54
N TYR A 22 -4.33 -8.31 -7.51
CA TYR A 22 -3.03 -8.03 -6.87
C TYR A 22 -2.40 -9.25 -6.20
N PRO A 23 -3.13 -10.08 -5.43
CA PRO A 23 -2.58 -11.30 -4.86
C PRO A 23 -2.01 -12.25 -5.91
N ARG A 24 -2.68 -12.37 -7.06
CA ARG A 24 -2.19 -13.19 -8.17
C ARG A 24 -0.89 -12.64 -8.78
N GLN A 25 -0.76 -11.32 -8.91
CA GLN A 25 0.50 -10.71 -9.36
C GLN A 25 1.65 -10.97 -8.39
N ILE A 26 1.40 -10.83 -7.09
CA ILE A 26 2.41 -11.08 -6.06
C ILE A 26 2.83 -12.56 -6.07
N LEU A 27 1.87 -13.48 -6.11
CA LEU A 27 2.15 -14.92 -6.20
C LEU A 27 2.95 -15.26 -7.46
N SER A 28 2.62 -14.65 -8.60
CA SER A 28 3.37 -14.85 -9.85
C SER A 28 4.83 -14.39 -9.73
N ARG A 29 5.08 -13.28 -9.03
CA ARG A 29 6.44 -12.79 -8.77
C ARG A 29 7.24 -13.74 -7.88
N ILE A 30 6.62 -14.21 -6.79
CA ILE A 30 7.28 -15.14 -5.88
C ILE A 30 7.60 -16.45 -6.63
N ALA A 31 6.65 -16.98 -7.39
CA ALA A 31 6.87 -18.18 -8.20
C ALA A 31 7.97 -17.98 -9.26
N TYR A 32 8.04 -16.81 -9.89
CA TYR A 32 9.11 -16.46 -10.81
C TYR A 32 10.48 -16.52 -10.14
N VAL A 33 10.62 -15.94 -8.95
CA VAL A 33 11.89 -15.95 -8.20
C VAL A 33 12.32 -17.36 -7.83
N LEU A 34 11.41 -18.16 -7.26
CA LEU A 34 11.72 -19.53 -6.85
C LEU A 34 12.18 -20.40 -8.03
N ARG A 35 11.55 -20.23 -9.20
CA ARG A 35 11.87 -21.00 -10.40
C ARG A 35 13.17 -20.55 -11.06
N THR A 36 13.41 -19.24 -11.13
CA THR A 36 14.51 -18.66 -11.91
C THR A 36 15.80 -18.55 -11.10
N PHE A 37 15.68 -18.33 -9.80
CA PHE A 37 16.79 -18.14 -8.86
C PHE A 37 16.75 -19.22 -7.78
N PRO A 38 17.07 -20.50 -8.09
CA PRO A 38 16.97 -21.59 -7.13
C PRO A 38 18.01 -21.47 -6.02
N ALA A 39 17.70 -22.02 -4.84
CA ALA A 39 18.58 -21.98 -3.67
C ALA A 39 19.97 -22.59 -3.89
N SER A 40 20.10 -23.55 -4.82
CA SER A 40 21.40 -24.15 -5.19
C SER A 40 22.35 -23.17 -5.88
N LYS A 41 21.84 -22.13 -6.55
CA LYS A 41 22.64 -21.10 -7.23
C LYS A 41 22.66 -19.77 -6.49
N TYR A 42 21.62 -19.48 -5.71
CA TYR A 42 21.43 -18.22 -4.99
C TYR A 42 21.17 -18.44 -3.50
N PRO A 43 22.07 -19.11 -2.76
CA PRO A 43 21.79 -19.54 -1.39
C PRO A 43 21.58 -18.38 -0.41
N LYS A 44 22.18 -17.20 -0.65
CA LYS A 44 21.98 -16.01 0.20
C LYS A 44 20.55 -15.46 0.11
N LEU A 45 19.84 -15.76 -0.98
CA LEU A 45 18.45 -15.40 -1.13
C LEU A 45 17.55 -16.25 -0.22
N TYR A 46 18.01 -17.39 0.30
CA TYR A 46 17.18 -18.36 1.04
C TYR A 46 17.78 -18.74 2.41
N PRO A 47 17.57 -17.94 3.47
CA PRO A 47 17.95 -18.31 4.83
C PRO A 47 17.14 -19.49 5.41
N LYS A 48 16.11 -19.96 4.71
CA LYS A 48 15.30 -21.14 5.08
C LYS A 48 15.16 -22.08 3.89
N GLN A 49 14.68 -23.30 4.15
CA GLN A 49 14.38 -24.28 3.10
C GLN A 49 13.24 -23.80 2.20
N VAL A 50 13.27 -24.19 0.92
CA VAL A 50 12.30 -23.80 -0.12
C VAL A 50 10.85 -24.08 0.29
N ALA A 51 10.60 -25.22 0.97
CA ALA A 51 9.28 -25.60 1.46
C ALA A 51 8.62 -24.54 2.36
N PHE A 52 9.41 -23.78 3.13
CA PHE A 52 8.88 -22.69 3.97
C PHE A 52 8.17 -21.61 3.13
N TYR A 53 8.72 -21.27 1.96
CA TYR A 53 8.17 -20.24 1.07
C TYR A 53 6.96 -20.75 0.29
N GLU A 54 6.92 -22.03 -0.05
CA GLU A 54 5.78 -22.67 -0.70
C GLU A 54 4.56 -22.74 0.23
N ILE A 55 4.80 -23.03 1.52
CA ILE A 55 3.76 -22.96 2.57
C ILE A 55 3.25 -21.53 2.69
N GLY A 56 4.15 -20.53 2.78
CA GLY A 56 3.77 -19.12 2.85
C GLY A 56 2.90 -18.66 1.66
N GLN A 57 3.27 -19.05 0.44
CA GLN A 57 2.46 -18.78 -0.75
C GLN A 57 1.09 -19.45 -0.70
N SER A 58 1.03 -20.69 -0.21
CA SER A 58 -0.21 -21.44 -0.09
C SER A 58 -1.16 -20.78 0.91
N ILE A 59 -0.66 -20.39 2.09
CA ILE A 59 -1.42 -19.64 3.09
C ILE A 59 -1.91 -18.32 2.49
N TYR A 60 -1.01 -17.53 1.88
CA TYR A 60 -1.37 -16.26 1.26
C TYR A 60 -2.46 -16.43 0.20
N ARG A 61 -2.37 -17.46 -0.65
CA ARG A 61 -3.38 -17.80 -1.65
C ARG A 61 -4.72 -18.14 -1.00
N VAL A 62 -4.74 -19.05 -0.04
CA VAL A 62 -5.97 -19.50 0.63
C VAL A 62 -6.67 -18.34 1.32
N VAL A 63 -5.95 -17.55 2.10
CA VAL A 63 -6.54 -16.40 2.83
C VAL A 63 -7.15 -15.41 1.83
N ASN A 64 -6.48 -15.07 0.73
CA ASN A 64 -7.05 -14.18 -0.29
C ASN A 64 -8.30 -14.77 -0.96
N HIS A 65 -8.36 -16.09 -1.22
CA HIS A 65 -9.56 -16.72 -1.78
C HIS A 65 -10.73 -16.72 -0.79
N LEU A 66 -10.46 -16.92 0.50
CA LEU A 66 -11.47 -16.81 1.55
C LEU A 66 -12.03 -15.38 1.65
N ILE A 67 -11.15 -14.37 1.59
CA ILE A 67 -11.55 -12.96 1.58
C ILE A 67 -12.35 -12.60 0.32
N LEU A 68 -11.96 -13.16 -0.84
CA LEU A 68 -12.70 -13.00 -2.10
C LEU A 68 -14.12 -13.57 -1.98
N ALA A 69 -14.25 -14.80 -1.46
CA ALA A 69 -15.55 -15.44 -1.22
C ALA A 69 -16.39 -14.63 -0.22
N LEU A 70 -15.78 -14.16 0.87
CA LEU A 70 -16.43 -13.28 1.84
C LEU A 70 -16.95 -11.99 1.18
N GLY A 71 -16.17 -11.39 0.27
CA GLY A 71 -16.58 -10.20 -0.48
C GLY A 71 -17.85 -10.42 -1.31
N PHE A 72 -17.93 -11.55 -2.02
CA PHE A 72 -19.13 -11.92 -2.77
C PHE A 72 -20.33 -12.18 -1.84
N ILE A 73 -20.12 -12.84 -0.70
CA ILE A 73 -21.18 -13.05 0.31
C ILE A 73 -21.71 -11.70 0.82
N VAL A 74 -20.81 -10.76 1.16
CA VAL A 74 -21.18 -9.41 1.61
C VAL A 74 -21.95 -8.67 0.53
N LEU A 75 -21.48 -8.70 -0.72
CA LEU A 75 -22.16 -8.05 -1.85
C LEU A 75 -23.58 -8.59 -2.06
N ILE A 76 -23.76 -9.92 -2.03
CA ILE A 76 -25.07 -10.56 -2.17
C ILE A 76 -25.98 -10.23 -0.98
N ALA A 77 -25.43 -10.21 0.24
CA ALA A 77 -26.18 -9.87 1.45
C ALA A 77 -26.70 -8.43 1.40
N ILE A 78 -25.86 -7.48 0.98
CA ILE A 78 -26.26 -6.07 0.80
C ILE A 78 -27.33 -5.98 -0.29
N ALA A 79 -27.11 -6.59 -1.46
CA ALA A 79 -28.08 -6.55 -2.55
C ALA A 79 -29.44 -7.13 -2.13
N SER A 80 -29.45 -8.20 -1.33
CA SER A 80 -30.69 -8.79 -0.79
C SER A 80 -31.37 -7.87 0.21
N TRP A 81 -30.61 -7.23 1.10
CA TRP A 81 -31.13 -6.29 2.10
C TRP A 81 -31.67 -5.00 1.48
N ASP A 82 -30.94 -4.42 0.52
CA ASP A 82 -31.32 -3.23 -0.25
C ASP A 82 -32.55 -3.48 -1.13
N SER A 83 -32.72 -4.71 -1.66
CA SER A 83 -33.93 -5.05 -2.42
C SER A 83 -35.21 -5.10 -1.57
N GLY A 84 -35.07 -5.31 -0.25
CA GLY A 84 -36.18 -5.44 0.70
C GLY A 84 -36.36 -4.26 1.65
N SER A 85 -35.47 -3.27 1.62
CA SER A 85 -35.50 -2.10 2.50
C SER A 85 -35.09 -0.84 1.72
N SER A 86 -35.67 0.32 2.04
CA SER A 86 -35.25 1.61 1.46
C SER A 86 -33.96 2.14 2.10
N GLY A 87 -33.06 1.25 2.52
CA GLY A 87 -31.94 1.55 3.41
C GLY A 87 -30.72 2.09 2.66
N LYS A 88 -30.10 3.15 3.19
CA LYS A 88 -28.77 3.59 2.78
C LYS A 88 -27.73 2.51 3.13
N VAL A 89 -26.84 2.17 2.20
CA VAL A 89 -25.68 1.32 2.50
C VAL A 89 -24.70 2.15 3.31
N SER A 90 -24.23 1.61 4.45
CA SER A 90 -23.22 2.32 5.25
C SER A 90 -21.83 2.23 4.61
N GLU A 91 -21.12 3.34 4.59
CA GLU A 91 -19.74 3.47 4.15
C GLU A 91 -18.75 2.73 5.07
N ALA A 92 -19.16 2.37 6.29
CA ALA A 92 -18.39 1.50 7.18
C ALA A 92 -18.18 0.09 6.59
N ILE A 93 -19.07 -0.39 5.72
CA ILE A 93 -18.97 -1.72 5.11
C ILE A 93 -17.74 -1.83 4.19
N PRO A 94 -17.56 -0.98 3.16
CA PRO A 94 -16.36 -1.03 2.33
C PRO A 94 -15.06 -0.77 3.12
N VAL A 95 -15.10 0.05 4.18
CA VAL A 95 -13.97 0.28 5.10
C VAL A 95 -13.59 -1.00 5.84
N ALA A 96 -14.54 -1.64 6.53
CA ALA A 96 -14.30 -2.86 7.28
C ALA A 96 -13.81 -4.00 6.35
N TYR A 97 -14.42 -4.13 5.17
CA TYR A 97 -13.99 -5.12 4.19
C TYR A 97 -12.58 -4.83 3.68
N PHE A 98 -12.23 -3.56 3.40
CA PHE A 98 -10.88 -3.19 3.00
C PHE A 98 -9.83 -3.60 4.05
N PHE A 99 -10.08 -3.34 5.34
CA PHE A 99 -9.15 -3.78 6.39
C PHE A 99 -8.95 -5.29 6.41
N VAL A 100 -10.02 -6.06 6.20
CA VAL A 100 -9.93 -7.52 6.04
C VAL A 100 -9.07 -7.88 4.82
N GLN A 101 -9.26 -7.20 3.69
CA GLN A 101 -8.46 -7.38 2.48
C GLN A 101 -6.97 -7.06 2.66
N MET A 102 -6.63 -6.17 3.60
CA MET A 102 -5.23 -5.81 3.89
C MET A 102 -4.50 -6.83 4.78
N ILE A 103 -5.22 -7.72 5.48
CA ILE A 103 -4.63 -8.72 6.39
C ILE A 103 -3.51 -9.56 5.72
N PRO A 104 -3.71 -10.16 4.53
CA PRO A 104 -2.67 -10.96 3.89
C PRO A 104 -1.41 -10.16 3.57
N LEU A 105 -1.57 -8.88 3.18
CA LEU A 105 -0.46 -7.99 2.89
C LEU A 105 0.32 -7.64 4.17
N PHE A 106 -0.38 -7.37 5.28
CA PHE A 106 0.27 -7.13 6.56
C PHE A 106 1.03 -8.36 7.06
N ILE A 107 0.44 -9.57 6.96
CA ILE A 107 1.13 -10.82 7.30
C ILE A 107 2.42 -10.96 6.47
N MET A 108 2.35 -10.67 5.17
CA MET A 108 3.51 -10.71 4.29
C MET A 108 4.58 -9.72 4.72
N GLU A 109 4.23 -8.45 4.92
CA GLU A 109 5.17 -7.38 5.32
C GLU A 109 5.85 -7.70 6.66
N PHE A 110 5.08 -8.09 7.69
CA PHE A 110 5.62 -8.45 8.99
C PHE A 110 6.52 -9.69 8.93
N SER A 111 6.13 -10.70 8.14
CA SER A 111 6.98 -11.86 7.90
C SER A 111 8.27 -11.48 7.16
N GLY A 112 8.23 -10.47 6.29
CA GLY A 112 9.38 -9.89 5.59
C GLY A 112 10.41 -9.29 6.56
N PHE A 113 9.98 -8.57 7.60
CA PHE A 113 10.92 -8.07 8.61
C PHE A 113 11.63 -9.21 9.37
N ALA A 114 10.88 -10.24 9.76
CA ALA A 114 11.47 -11.43 10.39
C ALA A 114 12.45 -12.13 9.44
N TYR A 115 12.11 -12.16 8.16
CA TYR A 115 12.93 -12.73 7.10
C TYR A 115 14.26 -12.00 6.91
N PHE A 116 14.25 -10.67 6.79
CA PHE A 116 15.46 -9.88 6.66
C PHE A 116 16.36 -9.98 7.89
N LYS A 117 15.77 -10.17 9.09
CA LYS A 117 16.53 -10.44 10.32
C LYS A 117 17.30 -11.77 10.21
N LEU A 118 16.72 -12.79 9.59
CA LEU A 118 17.41 -14.06 9.33
C LEU A 118 18.53 -13.92 8.30
N MET A 119 18.28 -13.20 7.19
CA MET A 119 19.32 -12.91 6.20
C MET A 119 20.52 -12.20 6.82
N ARG A 120 20.27 -11.24 7.72
CA ARG A 120 21.34 -10.52 8.42
C ARG A 120 22.13 -11.41 9.39
N LYS A 121 21.48 -12.39 10.02
CA LYS A 121 22.16 -13.39 10.86
C LYS A 121 23.02 -14.35 10.05
N ALA A 122 22.60 -14.65 8.82
CA ALA A 122 23.36 -15.49 7.89
C ALA A 122 24.47 -14.74 7.16
N ASP A 123 24.52 -13.40 7.25
CA ASP A 123 25.57 -12.59 6.62
C ASP A 123 26.86 -12.64 7.43
N MET A 124 27.82 -13.42 6.93
CA MET A 124 29.14 -13.60 7.53
C MET A 124 30.16 -12.54 7.09
N ARG A 125 29.77 -11.58 6.23
CA ARG A 125 30.69 -10.57 5.72
C ARG A 125 31.10 -9.60 6.83
N THR A 126 32.41 -9.45 7.02
CA THR A 126 33.01 -8.52 7.99
C THR A 126 33.22 -7.12 7.43
N LYS A 127 33.27 -6.98 6.09
CA LYS A 127 33.47 -5.70 5.40
C LYS A 127 32.14 -5.18 4.84
N ARG A 128 31.72 -4.01 5.31
CA ARG A 128 30.54 -3.33 4.80
C ARG A 128 30.90 -2.48 3.58
N LYS A 129 30.38 -2.84 2.41
CA LYS A 129 30.38 -1.95 1.24
C LYS A 129 29.22 -0.98 1.37
N ALA A 130 29.50 0.31 1.31
CA ALA A 130 28.49 1.35 1.30
C ALA A 130 28.76 2.25 0.10
N ASP A 131 27.80 2.35 -0.82
CA ASP A 131 27.83 3.42 -1.80
C ASP A 131 27.58 4.74 -1.07
N LEU A 132 28.53 5.67 -1.24
CA LEU A 132 28.55 6.95 -0.55
C LEU A 132 27.67 8.02 -1.25
N LEU A 133 26.77 7.61 -2.13
CA LEU A 133 25.89 8.56 -2.81
C LEU A 133 24.98 9.25 -1.78
N PRO A 134 25.06 10.60 -1.66
CA PRO A 134 24.13 11.34 -0.82
C PRO A 134 22.72 11.13 -1.36
N ARG A 135 21.77 10.85 -0.48
CA ARG A 135 20.37 10.60 -0.82
C ARG A 135 19.54 11.78 -0.33
N ARG A 136 19.30 12.76 -1.21
CA ARG A 136 18.45 13.92 -0.91
C ARG A 136 17.04 13.67 -1.43
N LEU A 137 16.07 14.31 -0.81
CA LEU A 137 14.65 14.15 -1.18
C LEU A 137 14.40 14.44 -2.67
N PHE A 138 14.96 15.55 -3.16
CA PHE A 138 14.76 16.02 -4.53
C PHE A 138 15.55 15.26 -5.59
N ASP A 139 16.40 14.31 -5.18
CA ASP A 139 17.00 13.35 -6.11
C ASP A 139 15.95 12.31 -6.56
N PHE A 140 14.90 12.10 -5.76
CA PHE A 140 13.85 11.10 -6.00
C PHE A 140 12.52 11.68 -6.47
N ILE A 141 12.25 12.96 -6.19
CA ILE A 141 11.00 13.60 -6.58
C ILE A 141 11.22 15.04 -7.02
N SER A 142 10.43 15.50 -7.99
CA SER A 142 10.53 16.89 -8.44
C SER A 142 10.03 17.86 -7.34
N PRO A 143 10.67 19.05 -7.21
CA PRO A 143 10.19 20.08 -6.30
C PRO A 143 8.73 20.49 -6.55
N LEU A 144 8.26 20.39 -7.80
CA LEU A 144 6.87 20.71 -8.15
C LEU A 144 5.87 19.77 -7.48
N VAL A 145 6.15 18.46 -7.40
CA VAL A 145 5.23 17.52 -6.73
C VAL A 145 5.23 17.75 -5.22
N PHE A 146 6.38 18.09 -4.64
CA PHE A 146 6.46 18.51 -3.24
C PHE A 146 5.59 19.74 -2.97
N VAL A 147 5.74 20.79 -3.79
CA VAL A 147 4.93 22.02 -3.67
C VAL A 147 3.45 21.72 -3.87
N ALA A 148 3.09 20.87 -4.84
CA ALA A 148 1.71 20.45 -5.07
C ALA A 148 1.11 19.74 -3.85
N ALA A 149 1.85 18.84 -3.20
CA ALA A 149 1.39 18.17 -1.97
C ALA A 149 1.16 19.16 -0.82
N VAL A 150 2.08 20.11 -0.63
CA VAL A 150 1.92 21.17 0.40
C VAL A 150 0.71 22.05 0.09
N ILE A 151 0.54 22.50 -1.15
CA ILE A 151 -0.61 23.31 -1.56
C ILE A 151 -1.90 22.52 -1.32
N MET A 152 -1.97 21.26 -1.75
CA MET A 152 -3.16 20.42 -1.57
C MET A 152 -3.51 20.20 -0.08
N PHE A 153 -2.50 20.00 0.77
CA PHE A 153 -2.70 19.93 2.21
C PHE A 153 -3.30 21.22 2.78
N LEU A 154 -2.75 22.38 2.41
CA LEU A 154 -3.26 23.68 2.84
C LEU A 154 -4.65 23.99 2.28
N SER A 155 -4.91 23.63 1.02
CA SER A 155 -6.23 23.76 0.39
C SER A 155 -7.28 22.91 1.10
N CYS A 156 -6.93 21.68 1.50
CA CYS A 156 -7.81 20.84 2.31
C CYS A 156 -8.17 21.53 3.63
N ILE A 157 -7.19 22.03 4.38
CA ILE A 157 -7.46 22.74 5.64
C ILE A 157 -8.35 23.97 5.39
N GLY A 158 -8.03 24.77 4.37
CA GLY A 158 -8.81 25.96 4.02
C GLY A 158 -10.25 25.65 3.62
N PHE A 159 -10.47 24.55 2.89
CA PHE A 159 -11.80 24.08 2.49
C PHE A 159 -12.67 23.77 3.71
N PHE A 160 -12.19 22.92 4.62
CA PHE A 160 -12.91 22.57 5.85
C PHE A 160 -13.19 23.80 6.72
N TYR A 161 -12.19 24.68 6.83
CA TYR A 161 -12.33 25.91 7.60
C TYR A 161 -13.38 26.86 7.02
N SER A 162 -13.51 26.90 5.69
CA SER A 162 -14.51 27.72 5.00
C SER A 162 -15.94 27.18 5.18
N LEU A 163 -16.14 25.86 5.19
CA LEU A 163 -17.45 25.24 5.40
C LEU A 163 -17.94 25.42 6.83
N HIS A 164 -17.07 25.21 7.82
CA HIS A 164 -17.42 25.25 9.25
C HIS A 164 -17.40 26.66 9.88
N GLN A 165 -17.44 27.72 9.06
CA GLN A 165 -17.50 29.11 9.51
C GLN A 165 -16.48 29.47 10.61
N PHE A 166 -15.24 28.99 10.47
CA PHE A 166 -14.14 29.38 11.36
C PHE A 166 -14.28 28.91 12.83
N LYS A 167 -15.20 27.98 13.16
CA LYS A 167 -15.39 27.46 14.53
C LYS A 167 -14.57 26.20 14.79
N ILE A 168 -13.48 26.34 15.54
CA ILE A 168 -12.69 25.20 16.02
C ILE A 168 -13.26 24.75 17.37
N ASP A 169 -14.04 23.68 17.36
CA ASP A 169 -14.42 22.94 18.57
C ASP A 169 -13.68 21.60 18.58
N TRP A 170 -13.33 21.09 19.75
CA TRP A 170 -12.67 19.81 19.93
C TRP A 170 -13.57 18.63 19.50
N SER A 171 -14.88 18.84 19.48
CA SER A 171 -15.88 17.90 18.99
C SER A 171 -16.22 18.08 17.49
N ASN A 172 -15.66 19.10 16.83
CA ASN A 172 -15.97 19.40 15.43
C ASN A 172 -15.14 18.51 14.49
N ASP A 173 -15.77 18.01 13.43
CA ASP A 173 -15.16 17.22 12.35
C ASP A 173 -13.94 17.92 11.73
N THR A 174 -13.93 19.25 11.67
CA THR A 174 -12.76 20.05 11.24
C THR A 174 -11.49 19.69 12.03
N PHE A 175 -11.60 19.57 13.36
CA PHE A 175 -10.45 19.29 14.22
C PHE A 175 -9.97 17.84 14.02
N THR A 176 -10.90 16.88 13.96
CA THR A 176 -10.61 15.47 13.70
C THR A 176 -9.88 15.29 12.37
N ILE A 177 -10.32 16.01 11.34
CA ILE A 177 -9.76 15.93 9.99
C ILE A 177 -8.39 16.60 9.91
N LEU A 178 -8.22 17.77 10.53
CA LEU A 178 -6.91 18.40 10.68
C LEU A 178 -5.91 17.46 11.36
N LEU A 179 -6.30 16.86 12.49
CA LEU A 179 -5.46 15.94 13.24
C LEU A 179 -5.11 14.70 12.41
N THR A 180 -6.10 14.10 11.75
CA THR A 180 -5.93 12.90 10.91
C THR A 180 -4.98 13.18 9.74
N GLN A 181 -5.18 14.32 9.07
CA GLN A 181 -4.38 14.71 7.92
C GLN A 181 -2.95 15.07 8.32
N LEU A 182 -2.76 15.76 9.44
CA LEU A 182 -1.44 16.02 10.00
C LEU A 182 -0.74 14.72 10.40
N ALA A 183 -1.41 13.83 11.13
CA ALA A 183 -0.85 12.56 11.56
C ALA A 183 -0.43 11.68 10.37
N THR A 184 -1.26 11.62 9.33
CA THR A 184 -0.97 10.83 8.12
C THR A 184 0.23 11.41 7.35
N ASN A 185 0.31 12.73 7.19
CA ASN A 185 1.45 13.35 6.51
C ASN A 185 2.75 13.25 7.32
N LEU A 186 2.68 13.32 8.66
CA LEU A 186 3.82 13.04 9.53
C LEU A 186 4.28 11.59 9.44
N LEU A 187 3.34 10.63 9.37
CA LEU A 187 3.65 9.23 9.14
C LEU A 187 4.38 9.06 7.79
N PHE A 188 3.87 9.66 6.72
CA PHE A 188 4.52 9.63 5.41
C PHE A 188 5.92 10.24 5.44
N ALA A 189 6.09 11.40 6.09
CA ALA A 189 7.40 12.02 6.27
C ALA A 189 8.37 11.11 7.05
N GLY A 190 7.89 10.44 8.10
CA GLY A 190 8.66 9.44 8.85
C GLY A 190 9.11 8.26 8.00
N ILE A 191 8.22 7.73 7.14
CA ILE A 191 8.55 6.65 6.20
C ILE A 191 9.57 7.12 5.16
N ILE A 192 9.43 8.34 4.62
CA ILE A 192 10.40 8.94 3.69
C ILE A 192 11.76 9.06 4.36
N TYR A 193 11.81 9.60 5.58
CA TYR A 193 13.03 9.75 6.36
C TYR A 193 13.71 8.39 6.61
N TRP A 194 12.93 7.37 6.99
CA TRP A 194 13.43 6.01 7.16
C TRP A 194 14.00 5.42 5.87
N ASN A 195 13.38 5.66 4.72
CA ASN A 195 13.90 5.16 3.44
C ASN A 195 15.19 5.89 3.01
N LEU A 196 15.24 7.22 3.20
CA LEU A 196 16.39 8.05 2.84
C LEU A 196 17.60 7.82 3.73
N TYR A 197 17.42 7.63 5.04
CA TYR A 197 18.54 7.59 6.00
C TYR A 197 18.65 6.28 6.78
N GLY A 198 17.60 5.45 6.74
CA GLY A 198 17.58 4.17 7.44
C GLY A 198 18.60 3.18 6.93
N LYS A 199 18.84 2.17 7.78
CA LYS A 199 19.73 1.05 7.46
C LYS A 199 19.06 0.18 6.41
N LYS A 200 19.86 -0.28 5.46
CA LYS A 200 19.44 -1.28 4.46
C LYS A 200 18.90 -2.52 5.17
N ILE A 201 17.68 -2.92 4.82
CA ILE A 201 16.98 -3.99 5.52
C ILE A 201 17.56 -5.35 5.07
N ASP A 202 17.55 -5.59 3.76
CA ASP A 202 18.25 -6.69 3.10
C ASP A 202 19.77 -6.42 3.08
N PRO A 203 20.61 -7.26 3.70
CA PRO A 203 22.06 -7.04 3.68
C PRO A 203 22.69 -7.17 2.28
N TYR A 204 22.10 -7.94 1.36
CA TYR A 204 22.67 -8.27 0.06
C TYR A 204 22.18 -7.39 -1.09
N GLN A 205 20.94 -6.88 -1.04
CA GLN A 205 20.29 -6.08 -2.11
C GLN A 205 21.22 -5.11 -2.88
N ASP A 206 21.11 -5.02 -4.20
CA ASP A 206 21.94 -4.10 -4.99
C ASP A 206 21.69 -2.61 -4.64
N GLY A 207 22.72 -1.77 -4.79
CA GLY A 207 22.64 -0.33 -4.52
C GLY A 207 21.63 0.38 -5.43
N ASN A 208 21.61 0.05 -6.72
CA ASN A 208 20.70 0.65 -7.70
C ASN A 208 19.26 0.18 -7.47
N ASP A 209 19.07 -1.11 -7.17
CA ASP A 209 17.75 -1.66 -6.83
C ASP A 209 17.15 -0.96 -5.61
N ARG A 210 18.00 -0.70 -4.60
CA ARG A 210 17.60 0.07 -3.42
C ARG A 210 17.21 1.50 -3.78
N LEU A 211 17.97 2.20 -4.61
CA LEU A 211 17.65 3.57 -5.02
C LEU A 211 16.32 3.62 -5.77
N LYS A 212 16.07 2.68 -6.68
CA LYS A 212 14.79 2.55 -7.41
C LYS A 212 13.63 2.26 -6.46
N GLN A 213 13.83 1.44 -5.44
CA GLN A 213 12.82 1.20 -4.39
C GLN A 213 12.48 2.45 -3.59
N VAL A 214 13.51 3.20 -3.17
CA VAL A 214 13.34 4.46 -2.45
C VAL A 214 12.60 5.47 -3.34
N GLU A 215 12.97 5.58 -4.61
CA GLU A 215 12.31 6.47 -5.56
C GLU A 215 10.81 6.19 -5.69
N VAL A 216 10.45 4.94 -5.97
CA VAL A 216 9.06 4.52 -6.13
C VAL A 216 8.27 4.77 -4.84
N THR A 217 8.85 4.43 -3.68
CA THR A 217 8.20 4.62 -2.38
C THR A 217 7.94 6.09 -2.09
N ILE A 218 8.94 6.96 -2.27
CA ILE A 218 8.82 8.41 -2.04
C ILE A 218 7.75 8.99 -2.96
N LYS A 219 7.81 8.71 -4.27
CA LYS A 219 6.82 9.20 -5.24
C LYS A 219 5.40 8.78 -4.85
N SER A 220 5.20 7.50 -4.51
CA SER A 220 3.89 6.99 -4.07
C SER A 220 3.38 7.70 -2.82
N LEU A 221 4.23 8.00 -1.82
CA LEU A 221 3.81 8.70 -0.59
C LEU A 221 3.34 10.14 -0.86
N PHE A 222 4.01 10.87 -1.75
CA PHE A 222 3.55 12.21 -2.14
C PHE A 222 2.23 12.18 -2.91
N PHE A 223 2.07 11.24 -3.85
CA PHE A 223 0.79 11.08 -4.55
C PHE A 223 -0.34 10.64 -3.61
N MET A 224 -0.06 9.77 -2.63
CA MET A 224 -1.04 9.39 -1.60
C MET A 224 -1.41 10.57 -0.69
N SER A 225 -0.48 11.47 -0.35
CA SER A 225 -0.76 12.70 0.40
C SER A 225 -1.70 13.65 -0.35
N ILE A 226 -1.46 13.85 -1.65
CA ILE A 226 -2.34 14.64 -2.53
C ILE A 226 -3.72 13.97 -2.62
N ALA A 227 -3.73 12.65 -2.85
CA ALA A 227 -4.96 11.87 -2.96
C ALA A 227 -5.80 11.91 -1.68
N SER A 228 -5.18 11.80 -0.50
CA SER A 228 -5.90 11.85 0.77
C SER A 228 -6.52 13.23 1.01
N SER A 229 -5.78 14.30 0.69
CA SER A 229 -6.28 15.67 0.78
C SER A 229 -7.51 15.88 -0.10
N LEU A 230 -7.43 15.43 -1.36
CA LEU A 230 -8.54 15.55 -2.31
C LEU A 230 -9.74 14.69 -1.89
N PHE A 231 -9.49 13.46 -1.45
CA PHE A 231 -10.53 12.56 -0.97
C PHE A 231 -11.33 13.16 0.19
N LEU A 232 -10.64 13.70 1.20
CA LEU A 232 -11.31 14.32 2.35
C LEU A 232 -12.19 15.50 1.95
N MET A 233 -11.72 16.37 1.04
CA MET A 233 -12.53 17.47 0.54
C MET A 233 -13.77 16.99 -0.24
N ILE A 234 -13.63 15.95 -1.07
CA ILE A 234 -14.77 15.40 -1.82
C ILE A 234 -15.76 14.72 -0.86
N PHE A 235 -15.26 13.97 0.11
CA PHE A 235 -16.07 13.27 1.10
C PHE A 235 -16.92 14.26 1.90
N GLU A 236 -16.31 15.34 2.38
CA GLU A 236 -17.02 16.41 3.08
C GLU A 236 -18.03 17.14 2.20
N ALA A 237 -17.68 17.41 0.93
CA ALA A 237 -18.62 18.03 0.01
C ALA A 237 -19.85 17.14 -0.22
N ILE A 238 -19.69 15.82 -0.22
CA ILE A 238 -20.81 14.88 -0.34
C ILE A 238 -21.76 15.02 0.86
N ASP A 239 -21.23 15.08 2.07
CA ASP A 239 -22.01 15.25 3.31
C ASP A 239 -22.76 16.59 3.31
N GLU A 240 -22.07 17.70 3.01
CA GLU A 240 -22.67 19.05 2.95
C GLU A 240 -23.82 19.13 1.91
N PHE A 241 -23.68 18.45 0.77
CA PHE A 241 -24.71 18.42 -0.27
C PHE A 241 -25.78 17.32 -0.08
N ASN A 242 -25.77 16.59 1.04
CA ASN A 242 -26.69 15.49 1.35
C ASN A 242 -26.69 14.38 0.27
N LEU A 243 -25.50 14.06 -0.23
CA LEU A 243 -25.27 13.10 -1.30
C LEU A 243 -24.80 11.73 -0.76
N ASP A 244 -25.16 11.40 0.48
CA ASP A 244 -24.61 10.31 1.30
C ASP A 244 -24.64 8.93 0.63
N TYR A 245 -25.57 8.72 -0.31
CA TYR A 245 -25.66 7.48 -1.11
C TYR A 245 -24.41 7.23 -1.97
N PHE A 246 -23.57 8.24 -2.22
CA PHE A 246 -22.28 8.09 -2.90
C PHE A 246 -21.13 7.72 -1.97
N GLU A 247 -21.24 7.92 -0.65
CA GLU A 247 -20.14 7.70 0.29
C GLU A 247 -19.57 6.28 0.24
N PRO A 248 -20.37 5.20 0.21
CA PRO A 248 -19.84 3.83 0.15
C PRO A 248 -19.08 3.58 -1.15
N ALA A 249 -19.57 4.14 -2.26
CA ALA A 249 -18.92 4.03 -3.56
C ALA A 249 -17.60 4.83 -3.57
N LEU A 250 -17.59 6.04 -3.03
CA LEU A 250 -16.41 6.88 -2.95
C LEU A 250 -15.33 6.25 -2.05
N MET A 251 -15.69 5.71 -0.88
CA MET A 251 -14.79 4.97 0.00
C MET A 251 -14.16 3.78 -0.72
N SER A 252 -14.98 2.98 -1.39
CA SER A 252 -14.51 1.83 -2.16
C SER A 252 -13.57 2.22 -3.31
N GLY A 253 -13.89 3.31 -4.02
CA GLY A 253 -13.05 3.85 -5.08
C GLY A 253 -11.72 4.40 -4.56
N TYR A 254 -11.75 5.12 -3.43
CA TYR A 254 -10.56 5.65 -2.79
C TYR A 254 -9.60 4.54 -2.34
N PHE A 255 -10.10 3.47 -1.73
CA PHE A 255 -9.27 2.33 -1.33
C PHE A 255 -8.57 1.64 -2.51
N GLN A 256 -9.29 1.48 -3.63
CA GLN A 256 -8.70 0.97 -4.87
C GLN A 256 -7.62 1.92 -5.41
N PHE A 257 -7.88 3.23 -5.36
CA PHE A 257 -6.96 4.25 -5.84
C PHE A 257 -5.66 4.31 -5.04
N ILE A 258 -5.74 4.32 -3.70
CA ILE A 258 -4.53 4.33 -2.86
C ILE A 258 -3.72 3.04 -3.03
N LEU A 259 -4.37 1.88 -3.17
CA LEU A 259 -3.65 0.64 -3.47
C LEU A 259 -3.00 0.67 -4.85
N PHE A 260 -3.65 1.28 -5.84
CA PHE A 260 -3.09 1.44 -7.17
C PHE A 260 -1.85 2.33 -7.20
N ILE A 261 -1.84 3.41 -6.41
CA ILE A 261 -0.69 4.31 -6.25
C ILE A 261 0.41 3.67 -5.38
N GLY A 262 0.05 2.96 -4.31
CA GLY A 262 0.99 2.29 -3.43
C GLY A 262 1.51 0.99 -4.04
N LEU A 263 0.79 -0.11 -3.77
CA LEU A 263 1.16 -1.45 -4.23
C LEU A 263 1.27 -1.55 -5.75
N GLY A 264 0.31 -0.98 -6.49
CA GLY A 264 0.31 -1.03 -7.95
C GLY A 264 1.54 -0.35 -8.57
N SER A 265 1.98 0.79 -8.04
CA SER A 265 3.21 1.47 -8.48
C SER A 265 4.44 0.63 -8.19
N MET A 266 4.52 0.04 -6.99
CA MET A 266 5.60 -0.87 -6.60
C MET A 266 5.70 -2.05 -7.58
N LEU A 267 4.57 -2.68 -7.88
CA LEU A 267 4.53 -3.78 -8.84
C LEU A 267 4.94 -3.29 -10.25
N ARG A 268 4.37 -2.22 -10.79
CA ARG A 268 4.68 -1.80 -12.18
C ARG A 268 6.12 -1.31 -12.38
N ASN A 269 6.65 -0.56 -11.42
CA ASN A 269 7.94 0.12 -11.56
C ASN A 269 9.11 -0.73 -11.08
N GLN A 270 8.89 -1.65 -10.14
CA GLN A 270 9.90 -2.61 -9.70
C GLN A 270 9.65 -3.98 -10.32
N ARG A 271 9.90 -4.08 -11.63
CA ARG A 271 9.86 -5.37 -12.34
C ARG A 271 10.93 -6.28 -11.79
N ILE A 272 10.55 -7.53 -11.54
CA ILE A 272 11.42 -8.49 -10.86
C ILE A 272 12.53 -8.98 -11.79
N GLU A 273 12.28 -8.90 -13.09
CA GLU A 273 13.20 -9.24 -14.17
C GLU A 273 14.37 -8.24 -14.27
N ASP A 274 14.16 -7.00 -13.81
CA ASP A 274 15.16 -5.93 -13.86
C ASP A 274 16.07 -5.90 -12.62
N MET A 275 15.77 -6.70 -11.59
CA MET A 275 16.51 -6.70 -10.33
C MET A 275 17.82 -7.50 -10.44
N ASN A 276 18.87 -7.01 -9.79
CA ASN A 276 20.17 -7.69 -9.78
C ASN A 276 20.19 -8.80 -8.71
N PHE A 277 19.91 -10.04 -9.13
CA PHE A 277 19.98 -11.21 -8.25
C PHE A 277 21.38 -11.78 -8.07
N ASP A 278 22.40 -11.31 -8.80
CA ASP A 278 23.76 -11.85 -8.69
C ASP A 278 24.38 -11.62 -7.32
N VAL A 279 23.94 -10.58 -6.60
CA VAL A 279 24.35 -10.29 -5.22
C VAL A 279 24.01 -11.41 -4.22
N TYR A 280 23.12 -12.33 -4.60
CA TYR A 280 22.70 -13.47 -3.78
C TYR A 280 23.42 -14.78 -4.12
N LYS A 281 24.31 -14.80 -5.12
CA LYS A 281 25.16 -15.96 -5.40
C LYS A 281 26.18 -16.16 -4.27
N GLU A 282 26.70 -17.37 -4.14
CA GLU A 282 27.89 -17.60 -3.31
C GLU A 282 29.03 -16.69 -3.76
N ASP A 283 29.81 -16.21 -2.79
CA ASP A 283 31.05 -15.53 -3.13
C ASP A 283 31.96 -16.57 -3.79
N ALA A 284 32.49 -16.26 -4.97
CA ALA A 284 33.50 -17.13 -5.58
C ALA A 284 34.60 -17.35 -4.54
N ALA A 285 34.94 -18.62 -4.27
CA ALA A 285 36.03 -18.94 -3.37
C ALA A 285 37.25 -18.15 -3.85
N THR A 286 37.68 -17.17 -3.05
CA THR A 286 39.02 -16.60 -3.18
C THR A 286 39.98 -17.74 -2.88
N ILE A 287 40.44 -18.40 -3.93
CA ILE A 287 41.61 -19.27 -3.91
C ILE A 287 42.84 -18.39 -3.74
#